data_AF-A0A9D8PLJ5-F1
#
_entry.id   AF-A0A9D8PLJ5-F1
#
_cell.length_a   1.000
_cell.length_b   1.000
_cell.length_c   1.000
_cell.angle_alpha   90.00
_cell.angle_beta   90.00
_cell.angle_gamma   90.00
#
_symmetry.space_group_name_H-M   'P 1'
#
loop_
_entity.id
_entity.type
_entity.pdbx_description
1 polymer ?
#
loop_
_entity_poly.entity_id
_entity_poly.type
_entity_poly.pdbx_seq_one_letter_code
_entity_poly.pdbx_strand_id
1 'polypeptide(L)'
;MVRIDPPPPRRSVRPVFHTLPAGTRLLRIYDPGEWNNTAHTFRRTGGPRLRFDHHLGHEEQSRGIHYSALTLEGCVVEVFGDDGMICAGRRRLGSLLLKRKLRLLDLRGEGAWRAGATAAICSSTLHSESQPWARYFYESDAHLDGLLYPNAH
;
A
#
# COMPACT_ATOMS: atom_id res chain seq x y z
N MET A 1 15.92 -15.66 7.33
CA MET A 1 14.62 -14.95 7.35
C MET A 1 14.65 -13.95 8.49
N VAL A 2 14.42 -12.66 8.24
CA VAL A 2 14.38 -11.64 9.30
C VAL A 2 13.02 -11.73 9.98
N ARG A 3 12.99 -11.92 11.29
CA ARG A 3 11.76 -11.96 12.08
C ARG A 3 11.12 -10.56 12.12
N ILE A 4 9.85 -10.45 11.73
CA ILE A 4 9.04 -9.25 11.91
C ILE A 4 8.18 -9.44 13.15
N ASP A 5 8.45 -8.67 14.20
CA ASP A 5 7.58 -8.69 15.36
C ASP A 5 6.22 -8.05 15.03
N PRO A 6 5.10 -8.59 15.54
CA PRO A 6 3.78 -8.01 15.33
C PRO A 6 3.65 -6.67 16.05
N PRO A 7 2.75 -5.77 15.57
CA PRO A 7 2.39 -4.57 16.31
C PRO A 7 1.63 -4.92 17.62
N PRO A 8 1.57 -4.01 18.60
CA PRO A 8 2.15 -2.67 18.60
C PRO A 8 3.67 -2.69 18.84
N PRO A 9 4.39 -1.60 18.47
CA PRO A 9 5.82 -1.50 18.74
C PRO A 9 6.11 -1.51 20.24
N ARG A 10 7.16 -2.25 20.63
CA ARG A 10 7.61 -2.35 22.04
C ARG A 10 8.47 -1.17 22.50
N ARG A 11 8.77 -0.23 21.60
CA ARG A 11 9.60 0.95 21.86
C ARG A 11 8.86 2.21 21.46
N SER A 12 9.32 3.35 21.97
CA SER A 12 8.86 4.65 21.49
C SER A 12 9.15 4.80 20.00
N VAL A 13 8.16 5.33 19.28
CA VAL A 13 8.22 5.56 17.84
C VAL A 13 8.27 7.05 17.54
N ARG A 14 8.86 7.41 16.41
CA ARG A 14 8.87 8.77 15.86
C ARG A 14 8.55 8.71 14.36
N PRO A 15 7.31 8.34 13.98
CA PRO A 15 6.94 8.11 12.60
C PRO A 15 7.27 9.31 11.71
N VAL A 16 7.65 9.04 10.46
CA VAL A 16 7.91 10.07 9.45
C VAL A 16 6.69 10.16 8.55
N PHE A 17 6.27 11.38 8.23
CA PHE A 17 5.17 11.59 7.31
C PHE A 17 5.67 12.30 6.06
N HIS A 18 5.16 11.88 4.92
CA HIS A 18 5.34 12.53 3.64
C HIS A 18 4.00 13.09 3.15
N THR A 19 4.01 14.34 2.68
CA THR A 19 2.80 14.95 2.11
C THR A 19 2.89 14.95 0.60
N LEU A 20 1.96 14.25 -0.06
CA LEU A 20 1.75 14.46 -1.48
C LEU A 20 0.85 15.68 -1.68
N PRO A 21 1.27 16.71 -2.43
CA PRO A 21 0.44 17.88 -2.67
C PRO A 21 -0.75 17.54 -3.59
N ALA A 22 -1.78 18.38 -3.55
CA ALA A 22 -2.81 18.38 -4.58
C ALA A 22 -2.15 18.62 -5.96
N GLY A 23 -2.73 18.06 -7.02
CA GLY A 23 -2.15 18.08 -8.36
C GLY A 23 -1.07 17.03 -8.59
N THR A 24 -0.65 16.26 -7.57
CA THR A 24 0.22 15.09 -7.80
C THR A 24 -0.52 14.07 -8.65
N ARG A 25 0.17 13.55 -9.68
CA ARG A 25 -0.35 12.48 -10.52
C ARG A 25 0.04 11.12 -9.93
N LEU A 26 -0.93 10.25 -9.78
CA LEU A 26 -0.74 8.84 -9.42
C LEU A 26 -1.11 7.96 -10.60
N LEU A 27 -0.46 6.79 -10.67
CA LEU A 27 -0.68 5.80 -11.70
C LEU A 27 -1.06 4.47 -11.06
N ARG A 28 -1.95 3.72 -11.72
CA ARG A 28 -2.37 2.39 -11.30
C ARG A 28 -2.60 1.51 -12.51
N ILE A 29 -2.05 0.30 -12.48
CA ILE A 29 -2.46 -0.77 -13.39
C ILE A 29 -3.50 -1.62 -12.66
N TYR A 30 -4.66 -1.84 -13.27
CA TYR A 30 -5.78 -2.56 -12.65
C TYR A 30 -6.54 -3.42 -13.66
N ASP A 31 -7.18 -4.50 -13.20
CA ASP A 31 -8.13 -5.30 -14.00
C ASP A 31 -9.57 -4.84 -13.68
N PRO A 32 -10.30 -4.25 -14.64
CA PRO A 32 -11.70 -3.84 -14.44
C PRO A 32 -12.66 -5.01 -14.24
N GLY A 33 -12.27 -6.23 -14.63
CA GLY A 33 -13.05 -7.45 -14.39
C GLY A 33 -12.93 -8.00 -12.97
N GLU A 34 -12.10 -7.40 -12.11
CA GLU A 34 -11.97 -7.77 -10.71
C GLU A 34 -12.50 -6.67 -9.79
N TRP A 35 -13.38 -7.06 -8.87
CA TRP A 35 -13.84 -6.25 -7.72
C TRP A 35 -14.36 -4.86 -8.08
N ASN A 36 -14.94 -4.73 -9.28
CA ASN A 36 -15.39 -3.46 -9.87
C ASN A 36 -14.30 -2.37 -9.80
N ASN A 37 -13.03 -2.77 -10.00
CA ASN A 37 -11.91 -1.85 -9.99
C ASN A 37 -12.02 -0.85 -11.14
N THR A 38 -11.89 0.42 -10.82
CA THR A 38 -11.65 1.50 -11.79
C THR A 38 -10.31 2.14 -11.47
N ALA A 39 -9.92 3.12 -12.28
CA ALA A 39 -8.74 3.93 -11.99
C ALA A 39 -8.78 4.56 -10.60
N HIS A 40 -9.95 4.87 -10.03
CA HIS A 40 -10.07 5.66 -8.79
C HIS A 40 -10.86 4.99 -7.66
N THR A 41 -11.35 3.76 -7.84
CA THR A 41 -12.05 3.05 -6.76
C THR A 41 -11.06 2.54 -5.71
N PHE A 42 -11.59 2.43 -4.49
CA PHE A 42 -10.98 1.73 -3.38
C PHE A 42 -11.68 0.38 -3.27
N ARG A 43 -10.92 -0.70 -3.26
CA ARG A 43 -11.48 -2.04 -3.05
C ARG A 43 -11.91 -2.17 -1.59
N ARG A 44 -13.13 -2.65 -1.35
CA ARG A 44 -13.74 -2.78 -0.01
C ARG A 44 -14.09 -4.21 0.40
N THR A 45 -13.89 -5.17 -0.48
CA THR A 45 -14.26 -6.58 -0.29
C THR A 45 -13.13 -7.52 -0.76
N GLY A 46 -13.21 -8.78 -0.37
CA GLY A 46 -12.32 -9.86 -0.80
C GLY A 46 -10.90 -9.75 -0.27
N GLY A 47 -10.68 -9.04 0.85
CA GLY A 47 -9.37 -8.91 1.52
C GLY A 47 -9.23 -9.81 2.76
N PRO A 48 -8.08 -9.74 3.45
CA PRO A 48 -6.86 -9.06 3.01
C PRO A 48 -6.10 -9.90 1.94
N ARG A 49 -5.47 -9.26 0.94
CA ARG A 49 -4.77 -9.94 -0.17
C ARG A 49 -3.33 -9.50 -0.39
N LEU A 50 -3.10 -8.19 -0.41
CA LEU A 50 -1.81 -7.59 -0.75
C LEU A 50 -1.03 -7.20 0.51
N ARG A 51 0.25 -6.83 0.33
CA ARG A 51 1.22 -6.58 1.42
C ARG A 51 0.67 -5.66 2.51
N PHE A 52 0.17 -4.49 2.14
CA PHE A 52 -0.35 -3.50 3.10
C PHE A 52 -1.87 -3.45 3.11
N ASP A 53 -2.52 -4.61 3.09
CA ASP A 53 -3.96 -4.73 3.17
C ASP A 53 -4.48 -4.70 4.61
N HIS A 54 -5.26 -3.67 4.93
CA HIS A 54 -5.80 -3.41 6.26
C HIS A 54 -7.24 -3.93 6.44
N HIS A 55 -7.78 -4.69 5.49
CA HIS A 55 -9.07 -5.37 5.65
C HIS A 55 -9.01 -6.38 6.81
N LEU A 56 -10.15 -6.59 7.46
CA LEU A 56 -10.35 -7.51 8.60
C LEU A 56 -10.88 -8.88 8.16
N GLY A 57 -11.38 -8.98 6.93
CA GLY A 57 -11.96 -10.20 6.37
C GLY A 57 -12.43 -10.00 4.93
N HIS A 58 -13.16 -10.97 4.40
CA HIS A 58 -13.56 -11.02 3.00
C HIS A 58 -14.82 -10.22 2.68
N GLU A 59 -15.67 -9.96 3.66
CA GLU A 59 -16.92 -9.21 3.49
C GLU A 59 -16.65 -7.74 3.11
N GLU A 60 -17.69 -7.08 2.58
CA GLU A 60 -17.64 -5.65 2.31
C GLU A 60 -17.43 -4.83 3.61
N GLN A 61 -16.50 -3.87 3.55
CA GLN A 61 -16.08 -3.09 4.71
C GLN A 61 -16.02 -1.58 4.41
N SER A 62 -16.11 -0.78 5.47
CA SER A 62 -15.84 0.67 5.42
C SER A 62 -14.36 1.00 5.15
N ARG A 63 -13.48 0.02 5.33
CA ARG A 63 -12.05 0.07 4.99
C ARG A 63 -11.88 -0.15 3.48
N GLY A 64 -11.38 0.86 2.79
CA GLY A 64 -11.14 0.80 1.36
C GLY A 64 -9.66 0.93 1.05
N ILE A 65 -9.14 0.10 0.15
CA ILE A 65 -7.73 0.12 -0.23
C ILE A 65 -7.51 0.45 -1.70
N HIS A 66 -6.49 1.27 -1.95
CA HIS A 66 -6.07 1.70 -3.28
C HIS A 66 -4.55 1.64 -3.39
N TYR A 67 -4.05 0.92 -4.40
CA TYR A 67 -2.63 0.80 -4.70
C TYR A 67 -2.31 1.63 -5.94
N SER A 68 -1.33 2.51 -5.82
CA SER A 68 -0.87 3.41 -6.88
C SER A 68 0.63 3.64 -6.74
N ALA A 69 1.28 3.96 -7.85
CA ALA A 69 2.67 4.39 -7.87
C ALA A 69 2.79 5.84 -8.37
N LEU A 70 3.94 6.46 -8.08
CA LEU A 70 4.29 7.79 -8.59
C LEU A 70 4.80 7.74 -10.04
N THR A 71 5.22 6.57 -10.52
CA THR A 71 5.84 6.38 -11.84
C THR A 71 5.26 5.15 -12.53
N LEU A 72 5.34 5.11 -13.87
CA LEU A 72 4.83 4.00 -14.66
C LEU A 72 5.67 2.74 -14.42
N GLU A 73 6.98 2.92 -14.32
CA GLU A 73 7.97 1.89 -14.00
C GLU A 73 7.61 1.20 -12.68
N GLY A 74 7.21 1.99 -11.67
CA GLY A 74 6.77 1.44 -10.39
C GLY A 74 5.51 0.58 -10.52
N CYS A 75 4.54 0.99 -11.34
CA CYS A 75 3.37 0.16 -11.62
C CYS A 75 3.74 -1.13 -12.37
N VAL A 76 4.65 -1.05 -13.34
CA VAL A 76 5.04 -2.20 -14.16
C VAL A 76 5.76 -3.24 -13.30
N VAL A 77 6.73 -2.80 -12.50
CA VAL A 77 7.51 -3.67 -11.61
C VAL A 77 6.63 -4.37 -10.58
N GLU A 78 5.67 -3.66 -9.96
CA GLU A 78 4.77 -4.27 -8.98
C GLU A 78 3.72 -5.23 -9.58
N VAL A 79 3.38 -5.09 -10.87
CA VAL A 79 2.33 -5.91 -11.50
C VAL A 79 2.89 -7.07 -12.31
N PHE A 80 4.09 -6.92 -12.87
CA PHE A 80 4.70 -7.88 -13.80
C PHE A 80 6.09 -8.35 -13.34
N GLY A 81 6.61 -7.84 -12.22
CA GLY A 81 7.97 -8.14 -11.74
C GLY A 81 8.19 -9.63 -11.45
N ASP A 82 7.18 -10.31 -10.92
CA ASP A 82 7.25 -11.76 -10.65
C ASP A 82 7.30 -12.60 -11.92
N ASP A 83 6.54 -12.23 -12.95
CA ASP A 83 6.42 -13.01 -14.19
C ASP A 83 7.56 -12.73 -15.18
N GLY A 84 8.27 -11.59 -15.03
CA GLY A 84 9.31 -11.14 -15.96
C GLY A 84 8.79 -10.80 -17.37
N MET A 85 7.48 -10.80 -17.58
CA MET A 85 6.82 -10.56 -18.86
C MET A 85 5.61 -9.64 -18.69
N ILE A 86 5.48 -8.65 -19.59
CA ILE A 86 4.32 -7.76 -19.61
C ILE A 86 3.20 -8.41 -20.42
N CYS A 87 2.19 -8.94 -19.72
CA CYS A 87 0.93 -9.40 -20.32
C CYS A 87 -0.23 -8.49 -19.93
N ALA A 88 -0.57 -7.57 -20.84
CA ALA A 88 -1.61 -6.56 -20.58
C ALA A 88 -3.00 -7.18 -20.37
N GLY A 89 -3.42 -8.18 -21.16
CA GLY A 89 -4.72 -8.85 -21.02
C GLY A 89 -5.89 -7.86 -20.84
N ARG A 90 -6.66 -8.02 -19.75
CA ARG A 90 -7.75 -7.09 -19.37
C ARG A 90 -7.26 -5.86 -18.60
N ARG A 91 -6.00 -5.82 -18.19
CA ARG A 91 -5.45 -4.74 -17.38
C ARG A 91 -5.50 -3.41 -18.14
N ARG A 92 -5.66 -2.33 -17.39
CA ARG A 92 -5.72 -0.95 -17.88
C ARG A 92 -4.77 -0.09 -17.05
N LEU A 93 -4.18 0.92 -17.68
CA LEU A 93 -3.45 1.98 -16.99
C LEU A 93 -4.41 3.12 -16.68
N GLY A 94 -4.57 3.43 -15.39
CA GLY A 94 -5.28 4.59 -14.89
C GLY A 94 -4.31 5.68 -14.47
N SER A 95 -4.68 6.94 -14.73
CA SER A 95 -4.00 8.11 -14.19
C SER A 95 -4.96 8.94 -13.36
N LEU A 96 -4.54 9.28 -12.14
CA LEU A 96 -5.33 10.01 -11.17
C LEU A 96 -4.62 11.31 -10.84
N LEU A 97 -5.39 12.38 -10.68
CA LEU A 97 -4.89 13.65 -10.17
C LEU A 97 -5.44 13.87 -8.77
N LEU A 98 -4.57 14.08 -7.79
CA LEU A 98 -4.99 14.34 -6.42
C LEU A 98 -5.71 15.68 -6.32
N LYS A 99 -6.95 15.67 -5.81
CA LYS A 99 -7.74 16.89 -5.58
C LYS A 99 -7.41 17.60 -4.26
N ARG A 100 -6.78 16.89 -3.32
CA ARG A 100 -6.30 17.41 -2.04
C ARG A 100 -4.94 16.82 -1.71
N LYS A 101 -4.24 17.43 -0.75
CA LYS A 101 -3.03 16.82 -0.20
C LYS A 101 -3.35 15.49 0.49
N LEU A 102 -2.43 14.54 0.42
CA LEU A 102 -2.46 13.29 1.16
C LEU A 102 -1.30 13.25 2.16
N ARG A 103 -1.58 12.89 3.41
CA ARG A 103 -0.57 12.63 4.44
C ARG A 103 -0.31 11.14 4.52
N LEU A 104 0.89 10.72 4.12
CA LEU A 104 1.30 9.32 4.07
C LEU A 104 2.33 9.03 5.16
N LEU A 105 2.25 7.85 5.78
CA LEU A 105 3.30 7.32 6.64
C LEU A 105 4.44 6.84 5.74
N ASP A 106 5.60 7.46 5.87
CA ASP A 106 6.78 7.12 5.07
C ASP A 106 7.52 5.94 5.69
N LEU A 107 7.47 4.80 5.01
CA LEU A 107 8.11 3.54 5.40
C LEU A 107 9.44 3.32 4.66
N ARG A 108 9.83 4.22 3.76
CA ARG A 108 11.09 4.11 2.99
C ARG A 108 12.31 4.43 3.87
N GLY A 109 13.47 3.90 3.51
CA GLY A 109 14.71 4.10 4.27
C GLY A 109 14.53 3.67 5.74
N GLU A 110 14.85 4.56 6.67
CA GLU A 110 14.63 4.32 8.11
C GLU A 110 13.16 4.51 8.57
N GLY A 111 12.25 4.87 7.67
CA GLY A 111 10.85 5.18 7.96
C GLY A 111 10.12 4.06 8.68
N ALA A 112 10.24 2.82 8.19
CA ALA A 112 9.65 1.64 8.84
C ALA A 112 10.18 1.44 10.27
N TRP A 113 11.49 1.62 10.47
CA TRP A 113 12.07 1.60 11.81
C TRP A 113 11.51 2.73 12.67
N ARG A 114 11.45 3.96 12.17
CA ARG A 114 10.89 5.08 12.91
C ARG A 114 9.41 4.92 13.27
N ALA A 115 8.65 4.18 12.45
CA ALA A 115 7.26 3.78 12.69
C ALA A 115 7.10 2.61 13.68
N GLY A 116 8.21 1.99 14.13
CA GLY A 116 8.21 0.92 15.12
C GLY A 116 8.31 -0.50 14.56
N ALA A 117 8.30 -0.64 13.24
CA ALA A 117 8.48 -1.90 12.54
C ALA A 117 9.96 -2.11 12.14
N THR A 118 10.21 -3.10 11.29
CA THR A 118 11.52 -3.32 10.64
C THR A 118 11.40 -3.07 9.15
N ALA A 119 12.51 -2.78 8.44
CA ALA A 119 12.47 -2.60 6.99
C ALA A 119 11.90 -3.83 6.24
N ALA A 120 11.96 -5.01 6.86
CA ALA A 120 11.43 -6.25 6.31
C ALA A 120 9.91 -6.20 6.07
N ILE A 121 9.12 -5.33 6.72
CA ILE A 121 7.68 -5.21 6.39
C ILE A 121 7.44 -4.73 4.95
N CYS A 122 8.43 -4.08 4.33
CA CYS A 122 8.31 -3.56 2.97
C CYS A 122 8.76 -4.59 1.91
N SER A 123 9.61 -5.54 2.29
CA SER A 123 10.22 -6.54 1.40
C SER A 123 9.78 -7.97 1.68
N SER A 124 9.00 -8.22 2.74
CA SER A 124 8.51 -9.56 3.05
C SER A 124 7.47 -10.00 2.02
N THR A 125 7.64 -11.22 1.51
CA THR A 125 6.66 -11.92 0.67
C THR A 125 5.54 -12.53 1.50
N LEU A 126 5.70 -12.63 2.82
CA LEU A 126 4.67 -13.10 3.74
C LEU A 126 3.76 -11.93 4.13
N HIS A 127 2.68 -11.74 3.38
CA HIS A 127 1.70 -10.69 3.67
C HIS A 127 1.10 -10.80 5.09
N SER A 128 1.08 -12.00 5.68
CA SER A 128 0.65 -12.21 7.07
C SER A 128 1.47 -11.45 8.10
N GLU A 129 2.70 -11.03 7.76
CA GLU A 129 3.57 -10.23 8.64
C GLU A 129 3.32 -8.72 8.48
N SER A 130 3.03 -8.25 7.27
CA SER A 130 2.85 -6.82 6.97
C SER A 130 1.41 -6.32 7.16
N GLN A 131 0.41 -7.18 6.96
CA GLN A 131 -1.01 -6.82 7.11
C GLN A 131 -1.41 -6.44 8.54
N PRO A 132 -0.93 -7.11 9.62
CA PRO A 132 -1.14 -6.64 10.98
C PRO A 132 -0.65 -5.20 11.20
N TRP A 133 0.51 -4.86 10.63
CA TRP A 133 1.05 -3.49 10.67
C TRP A 133 0.18 -2.52 9.88
N ALA A 134 -0.33 -2.90 8.72
CA ALA A 134 -1.26 -2.07 7.95
C ALA A 134 -2.54 -1.73 8.76
N ARG A 135 -3.10 -2.72 9.47
CA ARG A 135 -4.25 -2.52 10.38
C ARG A 135 -3.88 -1.60 11.54
N TYR A 136 -2.75 -1.84 12.19
CA TYR A 136 -2.27 -0.99 13.28
C TYR A 136 -2.10 0.47 12.84
N PHE A 137 -1.45 0.72 11.70
CA PHE A 137 -1.27 2.09 11.20
C PHE A 137 -2.61 2.77 10.88
N TYR A 138 -3.54 2.05 10.23
CA TYR A 138 -4.89 2.53 9.95
C TYR A 138 -5.64 2.93 11.24
N GLU A 139 -5.45 2.19 12.33
CA GLU A 139 -6.13 2.42 13.61
C GLU A 139 -5.44 3.48 14.48
N SER A 140 -4.13 3.67 14.31
CA SER A 140 -3.31 4.53 15.18
C SER A 140 -3.43 6.02 14.92
N ASP A 141 -3.83 6.44 13.72
CA ASP A 141 -3.86 7.84 13.31
C ASP A 141 -5.01 8.09 12.32
N ALA A 142 -6.10 8.70 12.79
CA ALA A 142 -7.28 9.01 11.99
C ALA A 142 -7.03 10.06 10.87
N HIS A 143 -5.89 10.75 10.91
CA HIS A 143 -5.47 11.72 9.89
C HIS A 143 -4.49 11.14 8.87
N LEU A 144 -4.25 9.82 8.91
CA LEU A 144 -3.41 9.13 7.96
C LEU A 144 -4.22 8.77 6.70
N ASP A 145 -3.75 9.20 5.53
CA ASP A 145 -4.40 8.90 4.25
C ASP A 145 -3.89 7.60 3.61
N GLY A 146 -2.70 7.13 4.01
CA GLY A 146 -2.11 5.92 3.46
C GLY A 146 -0.64 5.72 3.82
N LEU A 147 0.01 4.79 3.12
CA LEU A 147 1.40 4.41 3.34
C LEU A 147 2.22 4.73 2.08
N LEU A 148 3.45 5.18 2.28
CA LEU A 148 4.45 5.34 1.23
C LEU A 148 5.60 4.37 1.49
N TYR A 149 5.81 3.40 0.60
CA TYR A 149 6.75 2.30 0.80
C TYR A 149 7.48 1.98 -0.52
N PRO A 150 8.66 1.36 -0.48
CA PRO A 150 9.38 0.98 -1.69
C PRO A 150 8.68 -0.19 -2.39
N ASN A 151 8.89 -0.31 -3.70
CA ASN A 151 8.50 -1.52 -4.41
C ASN A 151 9.26 -2.73 -3.83
N ALA A 152 8.69 -3.93 -3.91
CA ALA A 152 9.37 -5.15 -3.46
C ALA A 152 10.18 -5.86 -4.54
N HIS A 153 10.03 -5.45 -5.80
CA HIS A 153 10.76 -6.00 -6.95
C HIS A 153 11.77 -4.97 -7.48
#